data_AF-A0A522ACL1-F1
#
_entry.id   AF-A0A522ACL1-F1
#
_cell.length_a   1.000
_cell.length_b   1.000
_cell.length_c   1.000
_cell.angle_alpha   90.00
_cell.angle_beta   90.00
_cell.angle_gamma   90.00
#
_symmetry.space_group_name_H-M   'P 1'
#
loop_
_entity.id
_entity.type
_entity.pdbx_description
1 polymer ?
#
loop_
_entity_poly.entity_id
_entity_poly.type
_entity_poly.pdbx_seq_one_letter_code
_entity_poly.pdbx_strand_id
1 'polypeptide(L)'
;THLDSHHNVHRDPRVLPQFVALATELGLPLRDHWPVHHCSRFYGQWNGESHPEQISAENLLHILEMEMSEGVTELSCHPGYVDAGFTTSYSAEREAELRTLCDAALRRALAARGIHLANYHHLEQLLPRAAAA
;
A
#
# COMPACT_ATOMS: atom_id res chain seq x y z
N THR A 1 10.09 7.41 6.19
CA THR A 1 9.20 8.57 6.38
C THR A 1 7.83 8.21 6.88
N HIS A 2 7.58 6.92 7.02
CA HIS A 2 6.54 6.33 7.84
C HIS A 2 7.15 5.06 8.43
N LEU A 3 6.41 4.41 9.33
CA LEU A 3 6.69 3.08 9.83
C LEU A 3 5.63 2.12 9.33
N ASP A 4 6.06 0.93 8.96
CA ASP A 4 5.23 -0.24 8.74
C ASP A 4 5.95 -1.47 9.31
N SER A 5 5.45 -2.67 9.04
CA SER A 5 6.21 -3.87 9.33
C SER A 5 5.85 -5.02 8.42
N HIS A 6 6.83 -5.87 8.16
CA HIS A 6 6.64 -7.09 7.40
C HIS A 6 5.55 -7.97 8.03
N HIS A 7 4.68 -8.54 7.19
CA HIS A 7 3.50 -9.30 7.62
C HIS A 7 2.53 -8.54 8.53
N ASN A 8 2.59 -7.21 8.55
CA ASN A 8 1.78 -6.34 9.40
C ASN A 8 1.85 -6.71 10.89
N VAL A 9 2.99 -7.18 11.39
CA VAL A 9 3.15 -7.58 12.80
C VAL A 9 2.86 -6.45 13.78
N HIS A 10 2.93 -5.19 13.34
CA HIS A 10 2.57 -4.02 14.14
C HIS A 10 1.09 -4.02 14.56
N ARG A 11 0.22 -4.76 13.86
CA ARG A 11 -1.20 -4.92 14.20
C ARG A 11 -1.43 -5.81 15.43
N ASP A 12 -0.47 -6.63 15.83
CA ASP A 12 -0.63 -7.49 16.99
C ASP A 12 -0.72 -6.64 18.27
N PRO A 13 -1.83 -6.72 19.05
CA PRO A 13 -2.04 -5.90 20.23
C PRO A 13 -0.92 -5.98 21.29
N ARG A 14 -0.13 -7.07 21.28
CA ARG A 14 0.98 -7.27 22.22
C ARG A 14 2.20 -6.41 21.90
N VAL A 15 2.36 -5.99 20.64
CA VAL A 15 3.50 -5.19 20.16
C VAL A 15 3.10 -3.82 19.60
N LEU A 16 1.81 -3.61 19.31
CA LEU A 16 1.28 -2.34 18.82
C LEU A 16 1.69 -1.14 19.69
N PRO A 17 1.62 -1.18 21.05
CA PRO A 17 2.05 -0.05 21.87
C PRO A 17 3.49 0.41 21.62
N GLN A 18 4.39 -0.54 21.33
CA GLN A 18 5.80 -0.30 21.07
C GLN A 18 5.99 0.37 19.70
N PHE A 19 5.23 -0.06 18.68
CA PHE A 19 5.23 0.60 17.37
C PHE A 19 4.68 2.02 17.45
N VAL A 20 3.59 2.24 18.20
CA VAL A 20 3.01 3.57 18.41
C VAL A 20 3.98 4.48 19.16
N ALA A 21 4.64 3.97 20.21
CA ALA A 21 5.65 4.72 20.96
C ALA A 21 6.82 5.14 20.06
N LEU A 22 7.34 4.21 19.25
CA LEU A 22 8.42 4.49 18.29
C LEU A 22 8.00 5.49 17.21
N ALA A 23 6.81 5.33 16.65
CA ALA A 23 6.24 6.27 15.67
C ALA A 23 6.16 7.70 16.24
N THR A 24 5.71 7.81 17.49
CA THR A 24 5.61 9.08 18.22
C THR A 24 6.98 9.69 18.48
N GLU A 25 7.94 8.90 18.98
CA GLU A 25 9.31 9.35 19.25
C GLU A 25 10.01 9.88 17.99
N LEU A 26 9.80 9.20 16.86
CA LEU A 26 10.39 9.57 15.58
C LEU A 26 9.59 10.65 14.82
N GLY A 27 8.39 11.01 15.30
CA GLY A 27 7.49 11.91 14.58
C GLY A 27 7.07 11.38 13.21
N LEU A 28 6.92 10.05 13.07
CA LEU A 28 6.57 9.39 11.82
C LEU A 28 5.15 8.81 11.87
N PRO A 29 4.38 8.86 10.77
CA PRO A 29 3.12 8.14 10.67
C PRO A 29 3.36 6.63 10.68
N LEU A 30 2.43 5.88 11.26
CA LEU A 30 2.40 4.42 11.28
C LEU A 30 1.32 3.92 10.31
N ARG A 31 1.59 2.88 9.52
CA ARG A 31 0.56 2.21 8.68
C ARG A 31 -0.67 1.83 9.51
N ASP A 32 -1.84 1.80 8.87
CA ASP A 32 -3.16 1.53 9.49
C ASP A 32 -3.54 2.51 10.61
N HIS A 33 -2.85 3.65 10.73
CA HIS A 33 -3.20 4.71 11.65
C HIS A 33 -3.66 5.94 10.88
N TRP A 34 -4.66 6.62 11.42
CA TRP A 34 -5.14 7.89 10.88
C TRP A 34 -3.94 8.82 10.66
N PRO A 35 -3.84 9.50 9.50
CA PRO A 35 -4.91 9.79 8.54
C PRO A 35 -4.90 8.97 7.25
N VAL A 36 -4.11 7.90 7.17
CA VAL A 36 -3.98 7.12 5.93
C VAL A 36 -4.82 5.85 6.02
N HIS A 37 -5.71 5.66 5.04
CA HIS A 37 -6.42 4.40 4.86
C HIS A 37 -5.49 3.40 4.19
N HIS A 38 -5.23 2.24 4.80
CA HIS A 38 -4.38 1.23 4.20
C HIS A 38 -5.22 0.15 3.52
N CYS A 39 -4.92 -0.10 2.24
CA CYS A 39 -5.56 -1.09 1.39
C CYS A 39 -4.57 -2.20 1.05
N SER A 40 -4.86 -3.42 1.50
CA SER A 40 -4.04 -4.62 1.23
C SER A 40 -4.70 -5.58 0.24
N ARG A 41 -5.63 -5.09 -0.60
CA ARG A 41 -6.42 -5.91 -1.53
C ARG A 41 -5.66 -6.33 -2.79
N PHE A 42 -4.59 -5.61 -3.13
CA PHE A 42 -3.72 -5.95 -4.26
C PHE A 42 -2.68 -6.99 -3.81
N TYR A 43 -3.11 -8.25 -3.69
CA TYR A 43 -2.28 -9.35 -3.25
C TYR A 43 -2.73 -10.66 -3.89
N GLY A 44 -1.78 -11.42 -4.43
CA GLY A 44 -2.00 -12.55 -5.32
C GLY A 44 -1.69 -13.90 -4.72
N GLN A 45 -1.63 -14.05 -3.39
CA GLN A 45 -1.48 -15.35 -2.76
C GLN A 45 -2.29 -15.46 -1.47
N TRP A 46 -2.84 -16.63 -1.19
CA TRP A 46 -3.31 -17.01 0.15
C TRP A 46 -3.40 -18.53 0.23
N ASN A 47 -3.33 -19.09 1.44
CA ASN A 47 -3.39 -20.53 1.67
C ASN A 47 -2.37 -21.36 0.84
N GLY A 48 -1.27 -20.74 0.41
CA GLY A 48 -0.25 -21.38 -0.43
C GLY A 48 -0.60 -21.44 -1.92
N GLU A 49 -1.71 -20.83 -2.34
CA GLU A 49 -2.17 -20.78 -3.73
C GLU A 49 -1.86 -19.43 -4.37
N SER A 50 -1.57 -19.44 -5.67
CA SER A 50 -1.30 -18.25 -6.48
C SER A 50 -2.57 -17.81 -7.21
N HIS A 51 -2.81 -16.51 -7.18
CA HIS A 51 -4.00 -15.82 -7.66
C HIS A 51 -3.61 -14.59 -8.50
N PRO A 52 -2.98 -14.80 -9.67
CA PRO A 52 -2.49 -13.73 -10.52
C PRO A 52 -3.61 -12.78 -10.99
N GLU A 53 -4.86 -13.24 -11.03
CA GLU A 53 -6.03 -12.41 -11.33
C GLU A 53 -6.20 -11.26 -10.32
N GLN A 54 -5.82 -11.47 -9.05
CA GLN A 54 -5.93 -10.46 -8.00
C GLN A 54 -4.90 -9.34 -8.11
N ILE A 55 -3.82 -9.58 -8.87
CA ILE A 55 -2.75 -8.62 -9.12
C ILE A 55 -2.70 -8.17 -10.59
N SER A 56 -3.79 -8.40 -11.32
CA SER A 56 -3.97 -7.94 -12.70
C SER A 56 -4.28 -6.43 -12.77
N ALA A 57 -4.04 -5.82 -13.92
CA ALA A 57 -4.43 -4.43 -14.17
C ALA A 57 -5.95 -4.23 -14.07
N GLU A 58 -6.74 -5.21 -14.54
CA GLU A 58 -8.20 -5.19 -14.41
C GLU A 58 -8.64 -5.16 -12.95
N ASN A 59 -8.11 -6.06 -12.12
CA ASN A 59 -8.47 -6.07 -10.69
C ASN A 59 -7.96 -4.84 -9.95
N LEU A 60 -6.79 -4.31 -10.31
CA LEU A 60 -6.31 -3.06 -9.73
C LEU A 60 -7.25 -1.89 -10.01
N LEU A 61 -7.77 -1.78 -11.24
CA LEU A 61 -8.78 -0.77 -11.56
C LEU A 61 -10.06 -0.95 -10.72
N HIS A 62 -10.49 -2.19 -10.51
CA HIS A 62 -11.63 -2.50 -9.65
C HIS A 62 -11.36 -2.11 -8.19
N ILE A 63 -10.18 -2.42 -7.64
CA ILE A 63 -9.77 -2.00 -6.28
C ILE A 63 -9.81 -0.48 -6.15
N LEU A 64 -9.26 0.25 -7.13
CA LEU A 64 -9.26 1.71 -7.11
C LEU A 64 -10.68 2.30 -7.11
N GLU A 65 -11.65 1.62 -7.72
CA GLU A 65 -13.06 2.05 -7.72
C GLU A 65 -13.78 1.74 -6.41
N MET A 66 -13.46 0.62 -5.77
CA MET A 66 -14.20 0.13 -4.60
C MET A 66 -13.61 0.59 -3.27
N GLU A 67 -12.30 0.76 -3.18
CA GLU A 67 -11.57 0.94 -1.92
C GLU A 67 -11.05 2.37 -1.73
N MET A 68 -11.01 3.20 -2.79
CA MET A 68 -10.56 4.58 -2.66
C MET A 68 -11.73 5.52 -2.34
N SER A 69 -11.59 6.23 -1.24
CA SER A 69 -12.46 7.34 -0.83
C SER A 69 -11.67 8.64 -0.78
N GLU A 70 -12.37 9.75 -0.52
CA GLU A 70 -11.71 11.03 -0.29
C GLU A 70 -10.70 10.93 0.86
N GLY A 71 -9.47 11.43 0.61
CA GLY A 71 -8.37 11.37 1.56
C GLY A 71 -7.14 10.68 0.99
N VAL A 72 -6.33 10.08 1.87
CA VAL A 72 -5.08 9.42 1.50
C VAL A 72 -5.22 7.91 1.69
N THR A 73 -5.03 7.16 0.61
CA THR A 73 -4.99 5.69 0.64
C THR A 73 -3.58 5.19 0.34
N GLU A 74 -3.06 4.31 1.20
CA GLU A 74 -1.86 3.52 0.96
C GLU A 74 -2.27 2.16 0.37
N LEU A 75 -1.96 1.91 -0.89
CA LEU A 75 -2.10 0.58 -1.50
C LEU A 75 -0.80 -0.21 -1.33
N SER A 76 -0.84 -1.29 -0.55
CA SER A 76 0.32 -2.18 -0.39
C SER A 76 0.55 -3.01 -1.64
N CYS A 77 1.82 -3.20 -2.00
CA CYS A 77 2.28 -4.03 -3.10
C CYS A 77 3.71 -4.55 -2.85
N HIS A 78 4.14 -5.53 -3.64
CA HIS A 78 5.42 -6.23 -3.55
C HIS A 78 6.17 -6.32 -4.91
N PRO A 79 6.20 -5.27 -5.75
CA PRO A 79 6.80 -5.36 -7.08
C PRO A 79 8.30 -5.63 -7.00
N GLY A 80 8.81 -6.44 -7.93
CA GLY A 80 10.25 -6.67 -8.05
C GLY A 80 10.60 -7.84 -8.95
N TYR A 81 11.85 -7.87 -9.40
CA TYR A 81 12.45 -9.02 -10.07
C TYR A 81 12.97 -10.01 -9.03
N VAL A 82 12.89 -11.30 -9.34
CA VAL A 82 13.39 -12.37 -8.46
C VAL A 82 14.69 -12.92 -9.02
N ASP A 83 15.79 -12.64 -8.32
CA ASP A 83 17.08 -13.23 -8.66
C ASP A 83 17.17 -14.69 -8.20
N ALA A 84 18.05 -15.48 -8.83
CA ALA A 84 18.21 -16.91 -8.55
C ALA A 84 18.56 -17.26 -7.09
N GLY A 85 19.10 -16.30 -6.32
CA GLY A 85 19.42 -16.46 -4.90
C GLY A 85 18.34 -15.95 -3.93
N PHE A 86 17.23 -15.39 -4.43
CA PHE A 86 16.19 -14.78 -3.61
C PHE A 86 15.11 -15.79 -3.25
N THR A 87 15.17 -16.27 -2.00
CA THR A 87 14.17 -17.23 -1.48
C THR A 87 12.92 -16.51 -1.02
N THR A 88 11.82 -16.68 -1.74
CA THR A 88 10.50 -16.18 -1.36
C THR A 88 9.40 -17.11 -1.86
N SER A 89 8.30 -17.23 -1.12
CA SER A 89 7.09 -17.92 -1.58
C SER A 89 6.30 -17.10 -2.59
N TYR A 90 6.47 -15.78 -2.57
CA TYR A 90 5.77 -14.81 -3.41
C TYR A 90 6.74 -14.32 -4.48
N SER A 91 6.98 -15.12 -5.52
CA SER A 91 8.05 -14.91 -6.49
C SER A 91 7.49 -14.40 -7.82
N ALA A 92 6.74 -15.26 -8.54
CA ALA A 92 6.11 -14.92 -9.80
C ALA A 92 5.15 -13.73 -9.68
N GLU A 93 4.53 -13.58 -8.52
CA GLU A 93 3.61 -12.50 -8.21
C GLU A 93 4.30 -11.14 -8.15
N ARG A 94 5.55 -11.05 -7.68
CA ARG A 94 6.29 -9.77 -7.63
C ARG A 94 6.51 -9.18 -9.02
N GLU A 95 6.86 -10.05 -9.96
CA GLU A 95 7.06 -9.63 -11.34
C GLU A 95 5.73 -9.31 -12.04
N ALA A 96 4.66 -10.04 -11.70
CA ALA A 96 3.31 -9.75 -12.19
C ALA A 96 2.80 -8.39 -11.66
N GLU A 97 2.96 -8.12 -10.36
CA GLU A 97 2.65 -6.83 -9.76
C GLU A 97 3.45 -5.71 -10.41
N LEU A 98 4.77 -5.90 -10.62
CA LEU A 98 5.61 -4.92 -11.29
C LEU A 98 5.08 -4.59 -12.70
N ARG A 99 4.72 -5.60 -13.49
CA ARG A 99 4.14 -5.40 -14.82
C ARG A 99 2.82 -4.62 -14.75
N THR A 100 1.93 -5.00 -13.83
CA THR A 100 0.64 -4.31 -13.62
C THR A 100 0.81 -2.85 -13.22
N LEU A 101 1.68 -2.56 -12.24
CA LEU A 101 1.93 -1.21 -11.73
C LEU A 101 2.61 -0.31 -12.77
N CYS A 102 3.36 -0.89 -13.71
CA CYS A 102 3.99 -0.19 -14.82
C CYS A 102 3.10 -0.09 -16.08
N ASP A 103 1.87 -0.58 -16.07
CA ASP A 103 0.95 -0.48 -17.22
C ASP A 103 0.57 0.98 -17.49
N ALA A 104 0.79 1.45 -18.73
CA ALA A 104 0.42 2.79 -19.15
C ALA A 104 -1.09 3.07 -19.07
N ALA A 105 -1.94 2.03 -19.18
CA ALA A 105 -3.38 2.14 -18.99
C ALA A 105 -3.73 2.52 -17.55
N LEU A 106 -3.03 1.97 -16.57
CA LEU A 106 -3.23 2.31 -15.16
C LEU A 106 -2.92 3.78 -14.91
N ARG A 107 -1.81 4.30 -15.45
CA ARG A 107 -1.45 5.72 -15.31
C ARG A 107 -2.53 6.65 -15.87
N ARG A 108 -3.14 6.29 -17.01
CA ARG A 108 -4.27 7.05 -17.59
C ARG A 108 -5.51 6.96 -16.71
N ALA A 109 -5.79 5.78 -16.16
CA ALA A 109 -6.95 5.55 -15.31
C ALA A 109 -6.89 6.30 -13.98
N LEU A 110 -5.71 6.39 -13.35
CA LEU A 110 -5.47 7.20 -12.16
C LEU A 110 -5.75 8.68 -12.45
N ALA A 111 -5.19 9.21 -13.53
CA ALA A 111 -5.39 10.60 -13.94
C ALA A 111 -6.86 10.92 -14.24
N ALA A 112 -7.56 10.03 -14.96
CA ALA A 112 -8.98 10.21 -15.28
C ALA A 112 -9.89 10.21 -14.03
N ARG A 113 -9.44 9.60 -12.93
CA ARG A 113 -10.16 9.55 -11.64
C ARG A 113 -9.73 10.64 -10.66
N GLY A 114 -8.81 11.53 -11.04
CA GLY A 114 -8.24 12.52 -10.13
C GLY A 114 -7.41 11.92 -8.99
N ILE A 115 -6.92 10.69 -9.16
CA ILE A 115 -6.06 10.04 -8.17
C ILE A 115 -4.63 10.52 -8.40
N HIS A 116 -4.06 11.13 -7.37
CA HIS A 116 -2.69 11.62 -7.38
C HIS A 116 -1.77 10.68 -6.60
N LEU A 117 -0.72 10.18 -7.26
CA LEU A 117 0.32 9.41 -6.58
C LEU A 117 1.11 10.33 -5.66
N ALA A 118 1.28 9.91 -4.41
CA ALA A 118 2.03 10.63 -3.41
C ALA A 118 2.90 9.67 -2.59
N ASN A 119 3.69 10.24 -1.68
CA ASN A 119 4.48 9.50 -0.73
C ASN A 119 4.30 10.12 0.67
N TYR A 120 4.70 9.40 1.70
CA TYR A 120 4.53 9.83 3.10
C TYR A 120 5.28 11.12 3.47
N HIS A 121 6.28 11.58 2.70
CA HIS A 121 6.90 12.90 2.95
C HIS A 121 5.92 14.05 2.73
N HIS A 122 4.94 13.87 1.86
CA HIS A 122 3.96 14.90 1.52
C HIS A 122 2.69 14.79 2.37
N LEU A 123 2.61 13.84 3.32
CA LEU A 123 1.36 13.54 4.02
C LEU A 123 0.76 14.79 4.68
N GLU A 124 1.55 15.59 5.38
CA GLU A 124 1.09 16.84 6.01
C GLU A 124 0.47 17.85 5.02
N GLN A 125 0.91 17.84 3.75
CA GLN A 125 0.42 18.74 2.70
C GLN A 125 -0.87 18.22 2.05
N LEU A 126 -1.09 16.91 2.09
CA LEU A 126 -2.27 16.24 1.53
C LEU A 126 -3.47 16.29 2.48
N LEU A 127 -3.21 16.49 3.77
CA LEU A 127 -4.26 16.55 4.77
C LEU A 127 -4.91 17.94 4.78
N PRO A 128 -6.23 18.01 5.00
CA PRO A 128 -6.87 19.29 5.26
C PRO A 128 -6.15 19.95 6.43
N ARG A 129 -5.73 21.20 6.26
CA ARG A 129 -5.29 22.00 7.41
C ARG A 129 -6.46 22.05 8.37
N ALA A 130 -6.26 21.62 9.61
CA ALA A 130 -7.23 21.86 10.66
C ALA A 130 -7.57 23.35 10.63
N ALA A 131 -8.86 23.68 10.48
CA ALA A 131 -9.30 25.04 10.62
C ALA A 131 -8.82 25.53 11.99
N ALA A 132 -8.01 26.57 12.01
CA ALA A 132 -7.62 27.21 13.26
C ALA A 132 -8.91 27.60 13.99
N ALA A 133 -9.17 26.96 15.14
CA ALA A 133 -10.22 27.36 16.06
C ALA A 133 -9.80 28.63 16.82
#